data_AF-A0A9N8HMI7-F1
#
_entry.id   AF-A0A9N8HMI7-F1
#
_cell.length_a   1.000
_cell.length_b   1.000
_cell.length_c   1.000
_cell.angle_alpha   90.00
_cell.angle_beta   90.00
_cell.angle_gamma   90.00
#
_symmetry.space_group_name_H-M   'P 1'
#
loop_
_entity.id
_entity.type
_entity.pdbx_description
1 polymer ?
#
loop_
_entity_poly.entity_id
_entity_poly.type
_entity_poly.pdbx_seq_one_letter_code
_entity_poly.pdbx_strand_id
1 'polypeptide(L)'
;MTNATTDAASDDKTIVCSSTTTLSPTPPRKLRALVISMPGSDRQSHIEAMFADLYEFFEPPVFSEGVPQRRLRNRLECLRYCHMAGLVPDREWHAIQEGLKDPDLERQDPTRFLNKCLENVPLNIDQDQRRGSKTDLKVHYSIELWRKAKTINRGRAVLACTLAHLIALKKWYSSNDNNDDQFDMILEDNVRTTLSDSALRIWHARLAAEEYNNNNQQQQQQQKCHMRFLGWLGSIPNLQWILQRHVKARAFQRDDNTYASQYTIVPFPTTKEIMDDLELHGWDQPNNAVTDDTPSNNKTPTSPASERDDNDDTANDSKMASGAKAHTQPGGTPVWGSYAYWMSREGYHALLHRLQNDVGALLWKGKRGRFYHVKPADKVLPRVLMEHFGNGAVQLTTMPAFFRAPMLTSKIHTQFDPEFCKSTEYQLQQCGNLDWKDLWLTDEERQIVQHRQETGEWITLGALHDEHAQTTTNQSTTSKREE
;
A
#
# COMPACT_ATOMS: atom_id res chain seq x y z
N MET A 1 54.80 21.86 -53.75
CA MET A 1 55.10 20.46 -53.36
C MET A 1 55.20 20.48 -51.85
N THR A 2 54.29 19.99 -51.02
CA THR A 2 53.31 18.89 -51.09
C THR A 2 52.12 19.26 -50.20
N ASN A 3 50.88 19.13 -50.69
CA ASN A 3 49.67 19.28 -49.88
C ASN A 3 49.44 18.00 -49.08
N ALA A 4 49.25 18.16 -47.77
CA ALA A 4 48.83 17.09 -46.87
C ALA A 4 47.29 17.09 -46.78
N THR A 5 46.67 16.08 -47.36
CA THR A 5 45.26 15.75 -47.23
C THR A 5 45.07 14.94 -45.95
N THR A 6 44.27 15.43 -45.01
CA THR A 6 43.80 14.68 -43.85
C THR A 6 42.41 14.12 -44.14
N ASP A 7 42.32 12.81 -44.29
CA ASP A 7 41.08 12.06 -44.38
C ASP A 7 40.39 12.03 -43.01
N ALA A 8 39.17 12.60 -42.95
CA ALA A 8 38.28 12.45 -41.82
C ALA A 8 37.44 11.17 -42.03
N ALA A 9 37.81 10.09 -41.33
CA ALA A 9 37.01 8.88 -41.24
C ALA A 9 35.77 9.16 -40.38
N SER A 10 34.58 9.07 -40.98
CA SER A 10 33.31 9.10 -40.27
C SER A 10 33.04 7.73 -39.65
N ASP A 11 33.22 7.62 -38.33
CA ASP A 11 32.75 6.46 -37.55
C ASP A 11 31.22 6.50 -37.42
N ASP A 12 30.56 5.96 -38.44
CA ASP A 12 29.13 5.67 -38.42
C ASP A 12 28.88 4.45 -37.52
N LYS A 13 28.83 4.68 -36.20
CA LYS A 13 28.41 3.67 -35.22
C LYS A 13 26.93 3.39 -35.40
N THR A 14 26.64 2.49 -36.32
CA THR A 14 25.36 1.83 -36.45
C THR A 14 25.12 1.02 -35.17
N ILE A 15 24.28 1.55 -34.28
CA ILE A 15 23.81 0.84 -33.09
C ILE A 15 22.93 -0.31 -33.59
N VAL A 16 23.51 -1.50 -33.67
CA VAL A 16 22.78 -2.74 -33.97
C VAL A 16 21.89 -3.04 -32.76
N CYS A 17 20.66 -2.52 -32.78
CA CYS A 17 19.62 -2.85 -31.82
C CYS A 17 19.35 -4.36 -31.94
N SER A 18 19.87 -5.12 -30.99
CA SER A 18 20.06 -6.56 -31.08
C SER A 18 18.76 -7.29 -30.77
N SER A 19 18.26 -8.07 -31.74
CA SER A 19 17.36 -9.23 -31.59
C SER A 19 16.14 -9.07 -30.67
N THR A 20 14.98 -8.85 -31.29
CA THR A 20 13.64 -9.02 -30.72
C THR A 20 13.49 -10.45 -30.20
N THR A 21 13.80 -10.67 -28.93
CA THR A 21 13.64 -11.96 -28.28
C THR A 21 12.14 -12.11 -28.05
N THR A 22 11.46 -12.94 -28.86
CA THR A 22 10.07 -13.33 -28.60
C THR A 22 10.05 -14.01 -27.24
N LEU A 23 9.61 -13.28 -26.21
CA LEU A 23 9.49 -13.80 -24.85
C LEU A 23 8.61 -15.04 -24.91
N SER A 24 9.15 -16.17 -24.43
CA SER A 24 8.34 -17.36 -24.21
C SER A 24 7.17 -16.98 -23.30
N PRO A 25 5.93 -17.35 -23.61
CA PRO A 25 4.77 -17.05 -22.77
C PRO A 25 4.83 -17.73 -21.40
N THR A 26 5.74 -18.69 -21.22
CA THR A 26 5.94 -19.37 -19.94
C THR A 26 6.86 -18.58 -19.01
N PRO A 27 6.43 -18.31 -17.76
CA PRO A 27 7.29 -17.65 -16.80
C PRO A 27 8.55 -18.48 -16.51
N PRO A 28 9.70 -17.83 -16.26
CA PRO A 28 10.97 -18.52 -16.07
C PRO A 28 10.98 -19.43 -14.83
N ARG A 29 10.12 -19.12 -13.84
CA ARG A 29 9.85 -19.96 -12.67
C ARG A 29 8.50 -19.60 -12.06
N LYS A 30 8.02 -20.45 -11.14
CA LYS A 30 6.88 -20.11 -10.30
C LYS A 30 7.20 -18.93 -9.38
N LEU A 31 6.20 -18.09 -9.16
CA LEU A 31 6.27 -16.94 -8.28
C LEU A 31 5.98 -17.33 -6.84
N ARG A 32 6.64 -16.66 -5.89
CA ARG A 32 6.51 -16.92 -4.46
C ARG A 32 5.84 -15.74 -3.77
N ALA A 33 4.72 -15.99 -3.10
CA ALA A 33 3.96 -14.97 -2.38
C ALA A 33 4.13 -15.11 -0.86
N LEU A 34 4.40 -13.99 -0.20
CA LEU A 34 4.30 -13.85 1.26
C LEU A 34 3.00 -13.12 1.61
N VAL A 35 2.05 -13.82 2.21
CA VAL A 35 0.71 -13.28 2.47
C VAL A 35 0.56 -12.90 3.94
N ILE A 36 0.09 -11.69 4.20
CA ILE A 36 -0.26 -11.21 5.53
C ILE A 36 -1.70 -11.63 5.82
N SER A 37 -1.87 -12.56 6.75
CA SER A 37 -3.20 -13.04 7.16
C SER A 37 -3.26 -13.34 8.67
N MET A 38 -4.46 -13.25 9.23
CA MET A 38 -4.69 -13.72 10.60
C MET A 38 -4.69 -15.26 10.62
N PRO A 39 -3.89 -15.91 11.47
CA PRO A 39 -3.85 -17.38 11.54
C PRO A 39 -5.22 -17.99 11.79
N GLY A 40 -5.57 -19.01 10.99
CA GLY A 40 -6.82 -19.76 11.12
C GLY A 40 -8.07 -18.96 10.74
N SER A 41 -7.93 -17.88 9.97
CA SER A 41 -9.07 -17.15 9.42
C SER A 41 -9.54 -17.76 8.10
N ASP A 42 -10.84 -17.64 7.79
CA ASP A 42 -11.40 -18.09 6.50
C ASP A 42 -10.69 -17.46 5.31
N ARG A 43 -10.20 -16.22 5.48
CA ARG A 43 -9.42 -15.51 4.46
C ARG A 43 -8.11 -16.23 4.14
N GLN A 44 -7.47 -16.87 5.11
CA GLN A 44 -6.29 -17.69 4.86
C GLN A 44 -6.64 -18.86 3.93
N SER A 45 -7.72 -19.58 4.23
CA SER A 45 -8.21 -20.70 3.41
C SER A 45 -8.60 -20.25 2.00
N HIS A 46 -9.24 -19.08 1.86
CA HIS A 46 -9.58 -18.52 0.54
C HIS A 46 -8.32 -18.21 -0.28
N ILE A 47 -7.28 -17.65 0.34
CA ILE A 47 -6.00 -17.42 -0.35
C ILE A 47 -5.35 -18.76 -0.73
N GLU A 48 -5.34 -19.75 0.15
CA GLU A 48 -4.80 -21.08 -0.17
C GLU A 48 -5.53 -21.71 -1.37
N ALA A 49 -6.85 -21.64 -1.41
CA ALA A 49 -7.66 -22.11 -2.55
C ALA A 49 -7.34 -21.34 -3.85
N MET A 50 -7.27 -20.00 -3.77
CA MET A 50 -6.90 -19.16 -4.91
C MET A 50 -5.53 -19.53 -5.50
N PHE A 51 -4.53 -19.78 -4.64
CA PHE A 51 -3.20 -20.18 -5.11
C PHE A 51 -3.13 -21.64 -5.56
N ALA A 52 -3.99 -22.52 -5.05
CA ALA A 52 -4.11 -23.90 -5.54
C ALA A 52 -4.62 -23.93 -6.99
N ASP A 53 -5.58 -23.06 -7.34
CA ASP A 53 -6.06 -22.91 -8.72
C ASP A 53 -5.00 -22.31 -9.66
N LEU A 54 -3.99 -21.64 -9.11
CA LEU A 54 -2.90 -20.99 -9.84
C LEU A 54 -1.56 -21.73 -9.70
N TYR A 55 -1.59 -23.02 -9.33
CA TYR A 55 -0.40 -23.81 -9.01
C TYR A 55 0.61 -23.91 -10.16
N GLU A 56 0.20 -23.71 -11.41
CA GLU A 56 1.11 -23.70 -12.57
C GLU A 56 2.08 -22.51 -12.54
N PHE A 57 1.64 -21.37 -11.98
CA PHE A 57 2.37 -20.11 -12.02
C PHE A 57 2.92 -19.67 -10.66
N PHE A 58 2.35 -20.19 -9.57
CA PHE A 58 2.74 -19.83 -8.21
C PHE A 58 3.10 -21.06 -7.37
N GLU A 59 4.04 -20.88 -6.47
CA GLU A 59 4.24 -21.81 -5.36
C GLU A 59 3.12 -21.63 -4.32
N PRO A 60 2.87 -22.64 -3.45
CA PRO A 60 1.98 -22.47 -2.31
C PRO A 60 2.37 -21.22 -1.49
N PRO A 61 1.40 -20.38 -1.10
CA PRO A 61 1.68 -19.12 -0.43
C PRO A 61 2.27 -19.38 0.96
N VAL A 62 3.24 -18.55 1.36
CA VAL A 62 3.76 -18.54 2.73
C VAL A 62 3.06 -17.44 3.50
N PHE A 63 2.66 -17.72 4.73
CA PHE A 63 1.96 -16.74 5.55
C PHE A 63 2.87 -16.01 6.54
N SER A 64 2.67 -14.70 6.68
CA SER A 64 3.14 -13.88 7.78
C SER A 64 1.95 -13.55 8.68
N GLU A 65 2.11 -13.72 9.99
CA GLU A 65 1.02 -13.47 10.94
C GLU A 65 0.59 -12.00 10.95
N GLY A 66 -0.71 -11.76 10.85
CA GLY A 66 -1.32 -10.47 11.13
C GLY A 66 -1.25 -10.10 12.62
N VAL A 67 -1.39 -8.81 12.92
CA VAL A 67 -1.33 -8.29 14.29
C VAL A 67 -2.75 -8.04 14.82
N PRO A 68 -3.21 -8.70 15.90
CA PRO A 68 -4.52 -8.40 16.46
C PRO A 68 -4.53 -7.03 17.16
N GLN A 69 -5.31 -6.08 16.65
CA GLN A 69 -5.40 -4.72 17.21
C GLN A 69 -5.71 -4.66 18.72
N ARG A 70 -6.45 -5.65 19.25
CA ARG A 70 -6.80 -5.73 20.68
C ARG A 70 -5.57 -5.97 21.55
N ARG A 71 -4.58 -6.72 21.06
CA ARG A 71 -3.33 -7.00 21.77
C ARG A 71 -2.49 -5.73 21.97
N LEU A 72 -2.55 -4.79 21.03
CA LEU A 72 -1.79 -3.55 21.10
C LEU A 72 -2.22 -2.63 22.26
N ARG A 73 -3.38 -2.86 22.90
CA ARG A 73 -3.80 -2.13 24.11
C ARG A 73 -2.91 -2.44 25.31
N ASN A 74 -2.33 -3.64 25.35
CA ASN A 74 -1.38 -4.02 26.38
C ASN A 74 0.01 -3.51 25.99
N ARG A 75 0.72 -2.89 26.95
CA ARG A 75 2.04 -2.30 26.76
C ARG A 75 3.06 -3.31 26.23
N LEU A 76 3.15 -4.46 26.89
CA LEU A 76 4.16 -5.49 26.60
C LEU A 76 3.89 -6.14 25.25
N GLU A 77 2.63 -6.48 24.96
CA GLU A 77 2.24 -6.99 23.65
C GLU A 77 2.50 -5.98 22.53
N CYS A 78 2.19 -4.69 22.74
CA CYS A 78 2.51 -3.65 21.77
C CYS A 78 4.02 -3.61 21.48
N LEU A 79 4.86 -3.60 22.52
CA LEU A 79 6.32 -3.59 22.37
C LEU A 79 6.86 -4.88 21.75
N ARG A 80 6.25 -6.04 22.04
CA ARG A 80 6.55 -7.33 21.41
C ARG A 80 6.35 -7.27 19.90
N TYR A 81 5.19 -6.81 19.43
CA TYR A 81 4.94 -6.67 17.99
C TYR A 81 5.85 -5.62 17.35
N CYS A 82 6.21 -4.56 18.07
CA CYS A 82 7.17 -3.57 17.57
C CYS A 82 8.59 -4.16 17.47
N HIS A 83 9.01 -5.04 18.39
CA HIS A 83 10.26 -5.79 18.29
C HIS A 83 10.23 -6.80 17.12
N MET A 84 9.13 -7.54 16.97
CA MET A 84 8.92 -8.43 15.83
C MET A 84 8.98 -7.69 14.50
N ALA A 85 8.47 -6.46 14.44
CA ALA A 85 8.56 -5.56 13.28
C ALA A 85 9.96 -4.93 13.09
N GLY A 86 10.92 -5.22 13.99
CA GLY A 86 12.26 -4.65 13.98
C GLY A 86 12.37 -3.23 14.54
N LEU A 87 11.29 -2.62 15.02
CA LEU A 87 11.29 -1.24 15.49
C LEU A 87 11.95 -1.07 16.87
N VAL A 88 11.63 -1.96 17.82
CA VAL A 88 12.26 -1.93 19.15
C VAL A 88 13.61 -2.64 19.06
N PRO A 89 14.74 -1.99 19.42
CA PRO A 89 16.05 -2.62 19.38
C PRO A 89 16.14 -3.85 20.28
N ASP A 90 16.87 -4.89 19.85
CA ASP A 90 16.99 -6.17 20.58
C ASP A 90 17.47 -5.98 22.03
N ARG A 91 18.45 -5.10 22.25
CA ARG A 91 18.97 -4.78 23.59
C ARG A 91 17.91 -4.18 24.53
N GLU A 92 17.00 -3.34 24.02
CA GLU A 92 15.91 -2.80 24.82
C GLU A 92 14.89 -3.92 25.12
N TRP A 93 14.56 -4.72 24.10
CA TRP A 93 13.60 -5.81 24.25
C TRP A 93 14.08 -6.88 25.24
N HIS A 94 15.34 -7.31 25.15
CA HIS A 94 15.94 -8.27 26.09
C HIS A 94 15.90 -7.75 27.53
N ALA A 95 16.24 -6.49 27.76
CA ALA A 95 16.17 -5.90 29.10
C ALA A 95 14.72 -5.85 29.64
N ILE A 96 13.74 -5.58 28.78
CA ILE A 96 12.31 -5.67 29.13
C ILE A 96 11.94 -7.12 29.49
N GLN A 97 12.38 -8.11 28.70
CA GLN A 97 12.11 -9.54 28.97
C GLN A 97 12.73 -10.02 30.29
N GLU A 98 13.95 -9.61 30.62
CA GLU A 98 14.57 -9.92 31.91
C GLU A 98 13.77 -9.30 33.07
N GLY A 99 13.34 -8.05 32.93
CA GLY A 99 12.49 -7.41 33.93
C GLY A 99 11.13 -8.08 34.13
N LEU A 100 10.60 -8.79 33.12
CA LEU A 100 9.36 -9.58 33.25
C LEU A 100 9.53 -10.86 34.05
N LYS A 101 10.76 -11.34 34.26
CA LYS A 101 11.04 -12.50 35.13
C LYS A 101 10.94 -12.14 36.61
N ASP A 102 10.99 -10.86 36.95
CA ASP A 102 10.77 -10.34 38.29
C ASP A 102 9.31 -9.84 38.42
N PRO A 103 8.39 -10.66 38.97
CA PRO A 103 6.99 -10.27 39.11
C PRO A 103 6.77 -9.11 40.10
N ASP A 104 7.72 -8.86 41.01
CA ASP A 104 7.60 -7.76 41.97
C ASP A 104 7.92 -6.42 41.32
N LEU A 105 8.79 -6.41 40.31
CA LEU A 105 9.14 -5.20 39.56
C LEU A 105 7.93 -4.56 38.87
N GLU A 106 7.08 -5.36 38.21
CA GLU A 106 5.87 -4.86 37.55
C GLU A 106 4.76 -4.50 38.55
N ARG A 107 4.59 -5.28 39.62
CA ARG A 107 3.54 -5.05 40.63
C ARG A 107 3.78 -3.78 41.45
N GLN A 108 5.03 -3.53 41.84
CA GLN A 108 5.36 -2.41 42.72
C GLN A 108 5.25 -1.05 42.02
N ASP A 109 5.66 -0.95 40.75
CA ASP A 109 5.59 0.31 40.00
C ASP A 109 5.33 0.09 38.49
N PRO A 110 4.05 -0.16 38.11
CA PRO A 110 3.69 -0.34 36.71
C PRO A 110 4.06 0.85 35.84
N THR A 111 4.13 2.07 36.40
CA THR A 111 4.38 3.31 35.64
C THR A 111 5.87 3.46 35.30
N ARG A 112 6.76 3.07 36.22
CA ARG A 112 8.21 3.14 36.01
C ARG A 112 8.85 1.83 35.56
N PHE A 113 8.11 0.73 35.45
CA PHE A 113 8.58 -0.57 34.97
C PHE A 113 9.61 -0.47 33.83
N LEU A 114 9.26 0.18 32.70
CA LEU A 114 10.18 0.33 31.57
C LEU A 114 11.47 1.10 31.91
N ASN A 115 11.40 2.15 32.74
CA ASN A 115 12.60 2.90 33.12
C ASN A 115 13.54 2.03 33.98
N LYS A 116 12.98 1.19 34.85
CA LYS A 116 13.76 0.26 35.67
C LYS A 116 14.42 -0.82 34.80
N CYS A 117 13.67 -1.43 33.88
CA CYS A 117 14.25 -2.42 32.95
C CYS A 117 15.39 -1.84 32.11
N LEU A 118 15.29 -0.57 31.71
CA LEU A 118 16.20 0.05 30.75
C LEU A 118 17.30 0.91 31.39
N GLU A 119 17.42 0.91 32.73
CA GLU A 119 18.38 1.78 33.44
C GLU A 119 19.84 1.51 33.04
N ASN A 120 20.16 0.24 32.75
CA ASN A 120 21.50 -0.21 32.37
C ASN A 120 21.67 -0.35 30.86
N VAL A 121 20.63 -0.03 30.07
CA VAL A 121 20.71 -0.07 28.61
C VAL A 121 21.16 1.31 28.13
N PRO A 122 22.30 1.44 27.44
CA PRO A 122 22.70 2.73 26.87
C PRO A 122 21.63 3.24 25.89
N LEU A 123 21.29 4.52 25.93
CA LEU A 123 20.52 5.14 24.84
C LEU A 123 21.30 4.92 23.53
N ASN A 124 20.63 4.58 22.42
CA ASN A 124 21.37 4.36 21.16
C ASN A 124 21.96 5.71 20.75
N ILE A 125 23.30 5.80 20.75
CA ILE A 125 24.06 7.07 20.76
C ILE A 125 24.28 7.63 19.35
N ASP A 126 23.63 7.09 18.32
CA ASP A 126 23.47 7.85 17.07
C ASP A 126 22.42 8.96 17.27
N GLN A 127 22.62 9.79 18.30
CA GLN A 127 21.79 10.95 18.65
C GLN A 127 21.66 11.90 17.46
N ASP A 128 22.69 11.95 16.62
CA ASP A 128 22.71 12.77 15.41
C ASP A 128 21.67 12.34 14.37
N GLN A 129 21.19 11.08 14.43
CA GLN A 129 20.20 10.56 13.49
C GLN A 129 18.81 10.44 14.08
N ARG A 130 18.70 10.35 15.41
CA ARG A 130 17.41 10.26 16.08
C ARG A 130 16.63 11.58 15.95
N ARG A 131 15.35 11.48 15.60
CA ARG A 131 14.42 12.61 15.41
C ARG A 131 13.37 12.61 16.51
N GLY A 132 12.98 13.80 16.95
CA GLY A 132 11.94 13.97 17.96
C GLY A 132 12.11 15.26 18.75
N SER A 133 11.25 15.45 19.75
CA SER A 133 11.40 16.57 20.68
C SER A 133 12.63 16.40 21.57
N LYS A 134 13.14 17.49 22.17
CA LYS A 134 14.25 17.43 23.14
C LYS A 134 13.98 16.47 24.32
N THR A 135 12.71 16.22 24.64
CA THR A 135 12.30 15.25 25.66
C THR A 135 12.29 13.81 25.15
N ASP A 136 11.92 13.60 23.89
CA ASP A 136 11.90 12.27 23.25
C ASP A 136 13.33 11.74 23.08
N LEU A 137 14.26 12.59 22.67
CA LEU A 137 15.67 12.24 22.48
C LEU A 137 16.38 11.76 23.78
N LYS A 138 15.81 12.05 24.96
CA LYS A 138 16.38 11.71 26.27
C LYS A 138 15.90 10.37 26.85
N VAL A 139 15.01 9.65 26.17
CA VAL A 139 14.46 8.37 26.66
C VAL A 139 14.65 7.27 25.63
N HIS A 140 14.62 5.99 26.02
CA HIS A 140 14.71 4.87 25.07
C HIS A 140 13.59 4.88 24.02
N TYR A 141 13.83 4.25 22.87
CA TYR A 141 12.86 4.23 21.77
C TYR A 141 11.54 3.57 22.19
N SER A 142 11.62 2.44 22.90
CA SER A 142 10.44 1.73 23.45
C SER A 142 9.59 2.60 24.39
N ILE A 143 10.24 3.45 25.21
CA ILE A 143 9.55 4.38 26.12
C ILE A 143 8.82 5.47 25.32
N GLU A 144 9.50 6.09 24.37
CA GLU A 144 8.92 7.11 23.49
C GLU A 144 7.72 6.54 22.71
N LEU A 145 7.93 5.40 22.04
CA LEU A 145 6.92 4.71 21.25
C LEU A 145 5.68 4.42 22.09
N TRP A 146 5.83 3.83 23.28
CA TRP A 146 4.68 3.52 24.13
C TRP A 146 3.96 4.79 24.62
N ARG A 147 4.69 5.85 24.98
CA ARG A 147 4.09 7.13 25.40
C ARG A 147 3.19 7.72 24.32
N LYS A 148 3.60 7.60 23.06
CA LYS A 148 2.81 8.05 21.89
C LYS A 148 1.68 7.06 21.59
N ALA A 149 2.00 5.77 21.51
CA ALA A 149 1.08 4.69 21.14
C ALA A 149 -0.08 4.46 22.11
N LYS A 150 0.12 4.67 23.42
CA LYS A 150 -0.95 4.48 24.43
C LYS A 150 -2.17 5.39 24.20
N THR A 151 -1.97 6.53 23.54
CA THR A 151 -3.02 7.52 23.28
C THR A 151 -3.83 7.23 22.01
N ILE A 152 -3.40 6.25 21.22
CA ILE A 152 -4.01 5.89 19.95
C ILE A 152 -5.25 5.05 20.26
N ASN A 153 -6.43 5.65 20.05
CA ASN A 153 -7.71 4.99 20.27
C ASN A 153 -8.08 4.13 19.05
N ARG A 154 -8.86 4.69 18.10
CA ARG A 154 -9.33 3.99 16.89
C ARG A 154 -8.20 3.64 15.91
N GLY A 155 -7.07 4.34 15.96
CA GLY A 155 -5.91 4.09 15.10
C GLY A 155 -5.16 2.78 15.37
N ARG A 156 -5.52 2.00 16.40
CA ARG A 156 -4.82 0.73 16.71
C ARG A 156 -4.91 -0.30 15.60
N ALA A 157 -6.01 -0.30 14.85
CA ALA A 157 -6.17 -1.17 13.70
C ALA A 157 -5.17 -0.81 12.58
N VAL A 158 -4.96 0.49 12.35
CA VAL A 158 -3.97 1.01 11.40
C VAL A 158 -2.55 0.67 11.86
N LEU A 159 -2.26 0.80 13.16
CA LEU A 159 -0.97 0.39 13.73
C LEU A 159 -0.74 -1.12 13.58
N ALA A 160 -1.76 -1.93 13.83
CA ALA A 160 -1.71 -3.37 13.65
C ALA A 160 -1.40 -3.75 12.19
N CYS A 161 -2.12 -3.17 11.23
CA CYS A 161 -1.84 -3.35 9.81
C CYS A 161 -0.39 -2.94 9.48
N THR A 162 0.06 -1.76 9.91
CA THR A 162 1.44 -1.28 9.67
C THR A 162 2.49 -2.21 10.26
N LEU A 163 2.30 -2.68 11.50
CA LEU A 163 3.20 -3.65 12.13
C LEU A 163 3.20 -5.00 11.39
N ALA A 164 2.05 -5.46 10.87
CA ALA A 164 1.98 -6.69 10.09
C ALA A 164 2.80 -6.60 8.80
N HIS A 165 2.75 -5.46 8.09
CA HIS A 165 3.60 -5.23 6.91
C HIS A 165 5.10 -5.23 7.26
N LEU A 166 5.48 -4.59 8.36
CA LEU A 166 6.87 -4.56 8.81
C LEU A 166 7.38 -5.94 9.26
N ILE A 167 6.53 -6.74 9.93
CA ILE A 167 6.84 -8.13 10.29
C ILE A 167 7.03 -8.98 9.03
N ALA A 168 6.16 -8.83 8.03
CA ALA A 168 6.28 -9.54 6.76
C ALA A 168 7.57 -9.16 6.01
N LEU A 169 7.90 -7.87 5.96
CA LEU A 169 9.16 -7.39 5.38
C LEU A 169 10.38 -7.91 6.15
N LYS A 170 10.35 -7.92 7.50
CA LYS A 170 11.41 -8.53 8.29
C LYS A 170 11.56 -10.00 7.97
N LYS A 171 10.45 -10.76 7.94
CA LYS A 171 10.45 -12.19 7.58
C LYS A 171 11.07 -12.42 6.21
N TRP A 172 10.70 -11.60 5.22
CA TRP A 172 11.27 -11.64 3.87
C TRP A 172 12.79 -11.55 3.85
N TYR A 173 13.38 -10.64 4.63
CA TYR A 173 14.84 -10.41 4.59
C TYR A 173 15.63 -11.10 5.71
N SER A 174 14.95 -11.71 6.68
CA SER A 174 15.59 -12.42 7.80
C SER A 174 15.77 -13.91 7.51
N SER A 175 15.07 -14.48 6.53
CA SER A 175 15.25 -15.87 6.10
C SER A 175 16.49 -16.03 5.23
N ASN A 176 17.66 -16.01 5.87
CA ASN A 176 18.98 -16.49 5.44
C ASN A 176 19.64 -15.95 4.15
N ASP A 177 20.97 -15.83 4.26
CA ASP A 177 21.97 -15.39 3.27
C ASP A 177 22.10 -16.25 1.99
N ASN A 178 21.24 -17.26 1.81
CA ASN A 178 21.21 -18.06 0.59
C ASN A 178 20.16 -17.46 -0.35
N ASN A 179 20.63 -16.83 -1.43
CA ASN A 179 19.83 -16.08 -2.42
C ASN A 179 18.61 -16.82 -3.02
N ASP A 180 18.45 -18.12 -2.78
CA ASP A 180 17.43 -18.96 -3.42
C ASP A 180 16.04 -18.83 -2.78
N ASP A 181 15.92 -18.24 -1.57
CA ASP A 181 14.64 -18.12 -0.85
C ASP A 181 13.93 -16.75 -0.93
N GLN A 182 14.12 -16.03 -2.03
CA GLN A 182 13.51 -14.71 -2.18
C GLN A 182 12.04 -14.81 -2.64
N PHE A 183 11.13 -14.26 -1.84
CA PHE A 183 9.76 -13.99 -2.27
C PHE A 183 9.72 -12.99 -3.44
N ASP A 184 8.64 -13.00 -4.21
CA ASP A 184 8.43 -12.08 -5.33
C ASP A 184 7.45 -10.95 -4.96
N MET A 185 6.53 -11.19 -4.03
CA MET A 185 5.54 -10.20 -3.60
C MET A 185 5.02 -10.43 -2.18
N ILE A 186 4.67 -9.33 -1.50
CA ILE A 186 3.88 -9.31 -0.26
C ILE A 186 2.44 -9.03 -0.65
N LEU A 187 1.50 -9.80 -0.11
CA LEU A 187 0.06 -9.65 -0.32
C LEU A 187 -0.69 -9.46 1.00
N GLU A 188 -1.79 -8.71 0.98
CA GLU A 188 -2.82 -8.76 2.02
C GLU A 188 -3.82 -9.91 1.78
N ASP A 189 -4.53 -10.37 2.82
CA ASP A 189 -5.55 -11.42 2.73
C ASP A 189 -6.86 -11.02 2.05
N ASN A 190 -6.97 -9.76 1.61
CA ASN A 190 -8.15 -9.17 0.99
C ASN A 190 -7.98 -8.94 -0.53
N VAL A 191 -6.97 -9.56 -1.14
CA VAL A 191 -6.71 -9.43 -2.57
C VAL A 191 -7.38 -10.55 -3.36
N ARG A 192 -7.73 -10.24 -4.60
CA ARG A 192 -8.12 -11.18 -5.64
C ARG A 192 -7.26 -10.94 -6.87
N THR A 193 -7.23 -11.93 -7.73
CA THR A 193 -6.36 -11.96 -8.90
C THR A 193 -7.15 -12.46 -10.08
N THR A 194 -6.69 -12.11 -11.27
CA THR A 194 -7.18 -12.76 -12.50
C THR A 194 -6.80 -14.23 -12.51
N LEU A 195 -7.65 -15.04 -13.13
CA LEU A 195 -7.43 -16.50 -13.23
C LEU A 195 -6.35 -16.88 -14.25
N SER A 196 -6.06 -16.01 -15.21
CA SER A 196 -5.29 -16.36 -16.41
C SER A 196 -3.95 -15.64 -16.55
N ASP A 197 -3.84 -14.39 -16.12
CA ASP A 197 -2.72 -13.53 -16.53
C ASP A 197 -1.92 -12.91 -15.38
N SER A 198 -2.30 -13.11 -14.11
CA SER A 198 -1.69 -12.40 -12.98
C SER A 198 -0.19 -12.57 -12.86
N ALA A 199 0.30 -13.80 -13.02
CA ALA A 199 1.74 -14.09 -13.04
C ALA A 199 2.43 -13.38 -14.20
N LEU A 200 1.81 -13.36 -15.39
CA LEU A 200 2.34 -12.68 -16.56
C LEU A 200 2.42 -11.16 -16.33
N ARG A 201 1.39 -10.56 -15.69
CA ARG A 201 1.42 -9.14 -15.29
C ARG A 201 2.60 -8.82 -14.39
N ILE A 202 2.91 -9.70 -13.43
CA ILE A 202 4.05 -9.53 -12.50
C ILE A 202 5.38 -9.63 -13.25
N TRP A 203 5.54 -10.60 -14.14
CA TRP A 203 6.76 -10.73 -14.95
C TRP A 203 6.98 -9.53 -15.87
N HIS A 204 5.93 -9.08 -16.56
CA HIS A 204 6.02 -7.88 -17.37
C HIS A 204 6.34 -6.63 -16.55
N ALA A 205 5.76 -6.48 -15.35
CA ALA A 205 6.10 -5.40 -14.45
C ALA A 205 7.58 -5.42 -14.01
N ARG A 206 8.19 -6.60 -13.86
CA ARG A 206 9.63 -6.73 -13.58
C ARG A 206 10.47 -6.30 -14.78
N LEU A 207 10.16 -6.82 -15.97
CA LEU A 207 10.86 -6.47 -17.21
C LEU A 207 10.76 -4.97 -17.52
N ALA A 208 9.57 -4.39 -17.40
CA ALA A 208 9.37 -2.95 -17.60
C ALA A 208 10.19 -2.11 -16.62
N ALA A 209 10.40 -2.58 -15.39
CA ALA A 209 11.22 -1.88 -14.43
C ALA A 209 12.73 -2.02 -14.66
N GLU A 210 13.18 -3.16 -15.16
CA GLU A 210 14.57 -3.35 -15.58
C GLU A 210 14.90 -2.43 -16.76
N GLU A 211 14.01 -2.36 -17.76
CA GLU A 211 14.13 -1.42 -18.88
C GLU A 211 14.17 0.03 -18.40
N TYR A 212 13.25 0.43 -17.53
CA TYR A 212 13.22 1.78 -16.96
C TYR A 212 14.54 2.14 -16.25
N ASN A 213 15.08 1.21 -15.46
CA ASN A 213 16.35 1.43 -14.78
C ASN A 213 17.51 1.57 -15.78
N ASN A 214 17.53 0.76 -16.84
CA ASN A 214 18.56 0.81 -17.88
C ASN A 214 18.52 2.13 -18.66
N ASN A 215 17.32 2.62 -19.01
CA ASN A 215 17.14 3.89 -19.71
C ASN A 215 17.59 5.08 -18.84
N ASN A 216 17.31 5.06 -17.54
CA ASN A 216 17.75 6.12 -16.62
C ASN A 216 19.25 6.09 -16.33
N GLN A 217 19.89 4.92 -16.33
CA GLN A 217 21.35 4.82 -16.20
C GLN A 217 22.07 5.52 -17.35
N GLN A 218 21.54 5.42 -18.57
CA GLN A 218 22.10 6.14 -19.73
C GLN A 218 22.00 7.66 -19.57
N GLN A 219 20.98 8.15 -18.86
CA GLN A 219 20.78 9.57 -18.56
C GLN A 219 21.56 10.06 -17.32
N GLN A 220 22.44 9.22 -16.76
CA GLN A 220 23.18 9.50 -15.51
C GLN A 220 22.29 9.74 -14.29
N GLN A 221 20.99 9.40 -14.37
CA GLN A 221 20.07 9.47 -13.24
C GLN A 221 20.04 8.10 -12.57
N GLN A 222 20.75 7.93 -11.45
CA GLN A 222 20.74 6.68 -10.69
C GLN A 222 19.45 6.53 -9.86
N GLN A 223 18.29 6.49 -10.52
CA GLN A 223 17.03 6.19 -9.83
C GLN A 223 16.72 4.70 -9.97
N LYS A 224 17.10 3.92 -8.95
CA LYS A 224 16.75 2.50 -8.81
C LYS A 224 15.36 2.38 -8.17
N CYS A 225 14.52 1.49 -8.69
CA CYS A 225 13.27 1.12 -8.01
C CYS A 225 13.56 0.34 -6.71
N HIS A 226 12.98 0.82 -5.61
CA HIS A 226 13.07 0.20 -4.30
C HIS A 226 11.75 -0.34 -3.77
N MET A 227 10.63 0.03 -4.39
CA MET A 227 9.30 -0.54 -4.13
C MET A 227 8.44 -0.49 -5.39
N ARG A 228 7.70 -1.57 -5.64
CA ARG A 228 6.76 -1.64 -6.75
C ARG A 228 5.41 -2.12 -6.26
N PHE A 229 4.37 -1.35 -6.51
CA PHE A 229 3.00 -1.77 -6.28
C PHE A 229 2.54 -2.68 -7.42
N LEU A 230 2.14 -3.89 -7.08
CA LEU A 230 1.54 -4.89 -7.98
C LEU A 230 0.01 -4.94 -7.84
N GLY A 231 -0.51 -4.31 -6.78
CA GLY A 231 -1.92 -4.11 -6.49
C GLY A 231 -2.06 -2.89 -5.60
N TRP A 232 -2.79 -1.90 -6.10
CA TRP A 232 -2.98 -0.59 -5.50
C TRP A 232 -4.34 -0.04 -5.92
N LEU A 233 -4.95 0.82 -5.10
CA LEU A 233 -6.24 1.45 -5.42
C LEU A 233 -6.14 2.96 -5.25
N GLY A 234 -7.20 3.71 -5.55
CA GLY A 234 -7.32 5.13 -5.29
C GLY A 234 -8.79 5.52 -5.36
N SER A 235 -9.11 6.79 -5.11
CA SER A 235 -10.44 7.30 -5.46
C SER A 235 -10.66 7.20 -6.96
N ILE A 236 -11.90 7.10 -7.43
CA ILE A 236 -12.19 7.18 -8.87
C ILE A 236 -11.55 8.42 -9.52
N PRO A 237 -11.67 9.65 -8.98
CA PRO A 237 -10.97 10.81 -9.53
C PRO A 237 -9.45 10.65 -9.60
N ASN A 238 -8.82 10.06 -8.57
CA ASN A 238 -7.38 9.83 -8.56
C ASN A 238 -6.98 8.74 -9.56
N LEU A 239 -7.73 7.64 -9.65
CA LEU A 239 -7.51 6.58 -10.63
C LEU A 239 -7.65 7.13 -12.04
N GLN A 240 -8.68 7.92 -12.30
CA GLN A 240 -8.87 8.58 -13.57
C GLN A 240 -7.68 9.48 -13.92
N TRP A 241 -7.25 10.34 -13.00
CA TRP A 241 -6.07 11.19 -13.22
C TRP A 241 -4.80 10.37 -13.44
N ILE A 242 -4.53 9.34 -12.62
CA ILE A 242 -3.35 8.49 -12.77
C ILE A 242 -3.35 7.81 -14.15
N LEU A 243 -4.42 7.10 -14.49
CA LEU A 243 -4.49 6.26 -15.69
C LEU A 243 -4.61 7.08 -16.98
N GLN A 244 -5.32 8.22 -16.94
CA GLN A 244 -5.57 9.02 -18.14
C GLN A 244 -4.54 10.12 -18.37
N ARG A 245 -3.95 10.70 -17.32
CA ARG A 245 -3.00 11.81 -17.41
C ARG A 245 -1.60 11.40 -17.02
N HIS A 246 -1.39 10.97 -15.77
CA HIS A 246 -0.04 10.67 -15.26
C HIS A 246 0.69 9.62 -16.10
N VAL A 247 -0.01 8.52 -16.44
CA VAL A 247 0.56 7.45 -17.27
C VAL A 247 0.85 7.92 -18.69
N LYS A 248 -0.05 8.69 -19.31
CA LYS A 248 0.13 9.15 -20.70
C LYS A 248 1.19 10.25 -20.83
N ALA A 249 1.21 11.20 -19.89
CA ALA A 249 2.11 12.34 -19.90
C ALA A 249 3.58 11.93 -19.77
N ARG A 250 3.86 10.81 -19.09
CA ARG A 250 5.22 10.32 -18.90
C ARG A 250 5.72 9.35 -19.97
N ALA A 251 4.93 9.12 -21.02
CA ALA A 251 5.34 8.42 -22.24
C ALA A 251 6.22 7.19 -22.00
N PHE A 252 5.83 6.31 -21.07
CA PHE A 252 6.41 4.97 -20.97
C PHE A 252 5.72 3.99 -21.94
N GLN A 253 5.31 4.51 -23.10
CA GLN A 253 4.73 3.73 -24.16
C GLN A 253 5.88 3.15 -24.97
N ARG A 254 5.98 1.82 -24.98
CA ARG A 254 6.82 1.17 -25.98
C ARG A 254 6.13 1.34 -27.33
N ASP A 255 6.90 1.69 -28.36
CA ASP A 255 6.36 1.89 -29.72
C ASP A 255 5.84 0.60 -30.36
N ASP A 256 6.07 -0.56 -29.74
CA ASP A 256 5.61 -1.84 -30.24
C ASP A 256 4.15 -2.09 -29.85
N ASN A 257 3.28 -2.39 -30.81
CA ASN A 257 1.88 -2.72 -30.53
C ASN A 257 1.71 -4.17 -30.01
N THR A 258 2.67 -4.67 -29.22
CA THR A 258 2.64 -6.02 -28.67
C THR A 258 1.81 -6.05 -27.38
N TYR A 259 1.28 -7.21 -27.00
CA TYR A 259 0.60 -7.35 -25.71
C TYR A 259 1.50 -6.94 -24.53
N ALA A 260 2.81 -7.18 -24.64
CA ALA A 260 3.80 -6.80 -23.64
C ALA A 260 3.97 -5.28 -23.48
N SER A 261 3.63 -4.47 -24.49
CA SER A 261 3.73 -3.01 -24.42
C SER A 261 2.64 -2.35 -23.59
N GLN A 262 1.53 -3.05 -23.38
CA GLN A 262 0.44 -2.59 -22.51
C GLN A 262 0.85 -2.59 -21.03
N TYR A 263 1.81 -3.45 -20.67
CA TYR A 263 2.36 -3.55 -19.33
C TYR A 263 3.52 -2.61 -19.16
N THR A 264 3.26 -1.50 -18.49
CA THR A 264 4.29 -0.53 -18.15
C THR A 264 4.26 -0.22 -16.66
N ILE A 265 5.26 0.54 -16.25
CA ILE A 265 5.39 1.05 -14.90
C ILE A 265 5.50 2.57 -14.95
N VAL A 266 5.01 3.22 -13.91
CA VAL A 266 5.14 4.67 -13.76
C VAL A 266 5.66 5.02 -12.38
N PRO A 267 6.43 6.11 -12.24
CA PRO A 267 6.79 6.64 -10.92
C PRO A 267 5.54 6.88 -10.07
N PHE A 268 5.68 6.70 -8.76
CA PHE A 268 4.59 6.94 -7.83
C PHE A 268 4.14 8.40 -7.91
N PRO A 269 2.84 8.67 -8.10
CA PRO A 269 2.33 10.02 -8.22
C PRO A 269 2.44 10.78 -6.90
N THR A 270 2.72 12.07 -7.00
CA THR A 270 2.77 12.99 -5.85
C THR A 270 1.58 13.94 -5.85
N THR A 271 1.19 14.42 -4.67
CA THR A 271 0.13 15.45 -4.56
C THR A 271 0.52 16.72 -5.32
N LYS A 272 1.81 17.06 -5.36
CA LYS A 272 2.32 18.19 -6.16
C LYS A 272 2.01 18.00 -7.65
N GLU A 273 2.27 16.83 -8.22
CA GLU A 273 1.99 16.56 -9.64
C GLU A 273 0.49 16.67 -9.96
N ILE A 274 -0.38 16.22 -9.05
CA ILE A 274 -1.83 16.44 -9.20
C ILE A 274 -2.15 17.94 -9.25
N MET A 275 -1.59 18.74 -8.35
CA MET A 275 -1.86 20.18 -8.28
C MET A 275 -1.31 20.91 -9.51
N ASP A 276 -0.08 20.60 -9.92
CA ASP A 276 0.56 21.17 -11.11
C ASP A 276 -0.30 20.88 -12.37
N ASP A 277 -0.81 19.65 -12.53
CA ASP A 277 -1.70 19.27 -13.64
C ASP A 277 -3.07 19.98 -13.58
N LEU A 278 -3.61 20.18 -12.38
CA LEU A 278 -4.88 20.89 -12.16
C LEU A 278 -4.75 22.38 -12.51
N GLU A 279 -3.62 22.99 -12.17
CA GLU A 279 -3.31 24.39 -12.51
C GLU A 279 -3.06 24.58 -14.01
N LEU A 280 -2.34 23.65 -14.65
CA LEU A 280 -1.93 23.78 -16.04
C LEU A 280 -3.10 23.61 -17.02
N HIS A 281 -3.94 22.60 -16.81
CA HIS A 281 -4.93 22.21 -17.81
C HIS A 281 -6.32 22.78 -17.57
N GLY A 282 -6.56 23.38 -16.40
CA GLY A 282 -7.92 23.54 -15.90
C GLY A 282 -8.55 22.16 -15.69
N TRP A 283 -9.17 21.92 -14.54
CA TRP A 283 -10.03 20.74 -14.43
C TRP A 283 -11.36 21.07 -15.10
N ASP A 284 -11.36 21.07 -16.43
CA ASP A 284 -12.59 21.07 -17.22
C ASP A 284 -13.34 19.81 -16.81
N GLN A 285 -14.31 19.98 -15.91
CA GLN A 285 -15.19 18.88 -15.54
C GLN A 285 -15.82 18.39 -16.84
N PRO A 286 -15.77 17.08 -17.16
CA PRO A 286 -16.46 16.56 -18.32
C PRO A 286 -17.95 16.93 -18.18
N ASN A 287 -18.35 17.93 -18.96
CA ASN A 287 -19.68 18.49 -19.15
C ASN A 287 -20.77 17.96 -18.19
N ASN A 288 -20.93 18.61 -17.04
CA ASN A 288 -22.27 18.69 -16.46
C ASN A 288 -23.11 19.55 -17.40
N ALA A 289 -23.87 18.89 -18.27
CA ALA A 289 -24.83 19.52 -19.13
C ALA A 289 -25.83 20.36 -18.30
N VAL A 290 -25.80 21.66 -18.53
CA VAL A 290 -26.92 22.61 -18.51
C VAL A 290 -27.98 22.34 -17.44
N THR A 291 -27.85 22.98 -16.27
CA THR A 291 -29.03 23.48 -15.54
C THR A 291 -28.78 24.89 -15.04
N ASP A 292 -29.52 25.80 -15.68
CA ASP A 292 -29.99 27.13 -15.33
C ASP A 292 -29.13 28.13 -14.54
N ASP A 293 -29.06 29.31 -15.17
CA ASP A 293 -28.51 30.57 -14.71
C ASP A 293 -28.90 30.93 -13.27
N THR A 294 -27.89 31.11 -12.41
CA THR A 294 -28.01 32.01 -11.26
C THR A 294 -26.71 32.81 -11.09
N PRO A 295 -26.74 34.15 -11.14
CA PRO A 295 -25.53 34.97 -11.06
C PRO A 295 -25.02 35.04 -9.61
N SER A 296 -23.80 34.53 -9.37
CA SER A 296 -23.11 34.59 -8.07
C SER A 296 -21.95 35.57 -8.11
N ASN A 297 -21.91 36.44 -7.09
CA ASN A 297 -21.01 37.57 -6.91
C ASN A 297 -19.58 37.15 -6.55
N ASN A 298 -18.60 37.69 -7.28
CA ASN A 298 -17.16 37.45 -7.07
C ASN A 298 -16.62 38.11 -5.78
N LYS A 299 -15.97 37.30 -4.93
CA LYS A 299 -15.02 37.77 -3.91
C LYS A 299 -13.74 36.93 -3.98
N THR A 300 -12.68 37.54 -4.47
CA THR A 300 -11.32 37.00 -4.50
C THR A 300 -10.68 37.10 -3.11
N PRO A 301 -10.02 36.06 -2.58
CA PRO A 301 -9.13 36.19 -1.45
C PRO A 301 -7.66 35.96 -1.86
N THR A 302 -6.86 37.03 -1.79
CA THR A 302 -5.41 36.99 -1.67
C THR A 302 -5.00 36.47 -0.30
N SER A 303 -4.06 35.52 -0.24
CA SER A 303 -3.29 35.22 0.99
C SER A 303 -1.87 34.70 0.66
N PRO A 304 -0.89 34.98 1.53
CA PRO A 304 0.53 34.82 1.25
C PRO A 304 1.05 33.41 1.61
N ALA A 305 2.15 33.04 0.95
CA ALA A 305 2.85 31.76 1.08
C ALA A 305 3.44 31.57 2.49
N SER A 306 3.00 30.51 3.18
CA SER A 306 3.69 29.92 4.33
C SER A 306 3.87 28.44 4.02
N GLU A 307 5.09 27.92 4.21
CA GLU A 307 5.45 26.50 4.08
C GLU A 307 4.38 25.61 4.74
N ARG A 308 3.61 24.90 3.90
CA ARG A 308 2.55 24.01 4.35
C ARG A 308 3.18 22.66 4.65
N ASP A 309 3.02 22.24 5.90
CA ASP A 309 3.27 20.88 6.36
C ASP A 309 2.18 19.99 5.74
N ASP A 310 2.48 19.27 4.64
CA ASP A 310 1.57 18.40 3.85
C ASP A 310 1.09 17.14 4.62
N ASN A 311 0.88 17.24 5.93
CA ASN A 311 0.56 16.14 6.82
C ASN A 311 -0.83 16.22 7.47
N ASP A 312 -1.66 17.23 7.14
CA ASP A 312 -2.96 17.44 7.81
C ASP A 312 -4.16 16.69 7.16
N ASP A 313 -3.92 15.82 6.18
CA ASP A 313 -5.00 15.16 5.41
C ASP A 313 -5.77 14.08 6.18
N THR A 314 -5.32 13.64 7.36
CA THR A 314 -6.02 12.56 8.12
C THR A 314 -6.85 13.06 9.29
N ALA A 315 -6.85 14.37 9.59
CA ALA A 315 -7.63 14.93 10.69
C ALA A 315 -9.12 15.17 10.30
N ASN A 316 -9.45 15.23 9.01
CA ASN A 316 -10.81 15.52 8.53
C ASN A 316 -11.69 14.29 8.23
N ASP A 317 -11.15 13.07 8.25
CA ASP A 317 -11.87 11.84 7.86
C ASP A 317 -13.05 11.47 8.78
N SER A 318 -13.18 12.08 9.96
CA SER A 318 -14.24 11.71 10.93
C SER A 318 -15.54 12.49 10.77
N LYS A 319 -15.64 13.45 9.84
CA LYS A 319 -16.83 14.30 9.62
C LYS A 319 -17.62 14.03 8.33
N MET A 320 -17.30 12.98 7.57
CA MET A 320 -17.89 12.75 6.24
C MET A 320 -19.19 11.92 6.21
N ALA A 321 -19.69 11.41 7.34
CA ALA A 321 -20.73 10.36 7.32
C ALA A 321 -22.17 10.83 7.02
N SER A 322 -22.45 12.10 6.76
CA SER A 322 -23.80 12.54 6.37
C SER A 322 -23.78 13.78 5.48
N GLY A 323 -23.73 13.60 4.16
CA GLY A 323 -23.92 14.68 3.17
C GLY A 323 -22.67 15.17 2.43
N ALA A 324 -21.56 14.43 2.47
CA ALA A 324 -20.37 14.80 1.69
C ALA A 324 -20.67 14.67 0.19
N LYS A 325 -20.63 15.80 -0.54
CA LYS A 325 -20.62 15.80 -2.00
C LYS A 325 -19.50 14.88 -2.47
N ALA A 326 -19.79 13.97 -3.40
CA ALA A 326 -18.78 13.11 -4.00
C ALA A 326 -17.60 13.98 -4.46
N HIS A 327 -16.38 13.64 -4.02
CA HIS A 327 -15.19 14.32 -4.50
C HIS A 327 -15.09 14.06 -6.01
N THR A 328 -15.24 15.10 -6.81
CA THR A 328 -15.16 15.01 -8.29
C THR A 328 -13.77 15.36 -8.82
N GLN A 329 -12.89 15.88 -7.96
CA GLN A 329 -11.55 16.30 -8.32
C GLN A 329 -10.51 15.37 -7.68
N PRO A 330 -9.42 15.04 -8.41
CA PRO A 330 -8.30 14.33 -7.82
C PRO A 330 -7.66 15.17 -6.72
N GLY A 331 -7.09 14.50 -5.72
CA GLY A 331 -6.47 15.17 -4.58
C GLY A 331 -6.20 14.24 -3.39
N GLY A 332 -5.71 14.85 -2.32
CA GLY A 332 -5.30 14.15 -1.10
C GLY A 332 -4.19 13.15 -1.39
N THR A 333 -4.37 11.91 -0.91
CA THR A 333 -3.45 10.80 -1.19
C THR A 333 -3.81 10.16 -2.53
N PRO A 334 -2.93 10.17 -3.54
CA PRO A 334 -3.24 9.67 -4.89
C PRO A 334 -3.62 8.19 -4.90
N VAL A 335 -2.87 7.39 -4.16
CA VAL A 335 -3.02 5.94 -4.05
C VAL A 335 -3.47 5.58 -2.64
N TRP A 336 -4.48 4.74 -2.54
CA TRP A 336 -5.05 4.17 -1.32
C TRP A 336 -4.80 2.66 -1.29
N GLY A 337 -4.19 2.18 -0.22
CA GLY A 337 -3.99 0.75 0.02
C GLY A 337 -2.81 0.16 -0.76
N SER A 338 -1.93 -0.51 -0.01
CA SER A 338 -0.77 -1.24 -0.50
C SER A 338 -0.98 -2.74 -0.30
N TYR A 339 -1.93 -3.32 -1.02
CA TYR A 339 -2.35 -4.70 -0.77
C TYR A 339 -1.55 -5.73 -1.56
N ALA A 340 -0.78 -5.32 -2.58
CA ALA A 340 0.21 -6.18 -3.21
C ALA A 340 1.45 -5.40 -3.67
N TYR A 341 2.63 -5.78 -3.22
CA TYR A 341 3.86 -5.05 -3.57
C TYR A 341 5.13 -5.89 -3.44
N TRP A 342 6.17 -5.44 -4.14
CA TRP A 342 7.55 -5.87 -3.96
C TRP A 342 8.35 -4.74 -3.32
N MET A 343 9.35 -5.09 -2.51
CA MET A 343 10.34 -4.14 -1.98
C MET A 343 11.75 -4.68 -2.23
N SER A 344 12.73 -3.78 -2.34
CA SER A 344 14.15 -4.12 -2.36
C SER A 344 14.72 -4.24 -0.94
N ARG A 345 15.81 -4.99 -0.77
CA ARG A 345 16.50 -5.13 0.53
C ARG A 345 16.97 -3.77 1.05
N GLU A 346 17.55 -2.96 0.17
CA GLU A 346 18.01 -1.61 0.49
C GLU A 346 16.85 -0.69 0.89
N GLY A 347 15.72 -0.82 0.20
CA GLY A 347 14.48 -0.11 0.55
C GLY A 347 13.98 -0.47 1.95
N TYR A 348 13.95 -1.76 2.28
CA TYR A 348 13.58 -2.22 3.62
C TYR A 348 14.53 -1.71 4.71
N HIS A 349 15.85 -1.74 4.49
CA HIS A 349 16.80 -1.22 5.46
C HIS A 349 16.66 0.29 5.67
N ALA A 350 16.49 1.07 4.59
CA ALA A 350 16.23 2.51 4.69
C ALA A 350 14.92 2.81 5.45
N LEU A 351 13.86 2.05 5.16
CA LEU A 351 12.59 2.14 5.86
C LEU A 351 12.76 1.87 7.36
N LEU A 352 13.36 0.73 7.71
CA LEU A 352 13.55 0.32 9.09
C LEU A 352 14.42 1.32 9.84
N HIS A 353 15.52 1.75 9.22
CA HIS A 353 16.42 2.75 9.77
C HIS A 353 15.70 4.06 10.07
N ARG A 354 14.84 4.54 9.16
CA ARG A 354 14.05 5.75 9.42
C ARG A 354 13.08 5.55 10.59
N LEU A 355 12.37 4.43 10.63
CA LEU A 355 11.35 4.18 11.67
C LEU A 355 11.97 3.96 13.05
N GLN A 356 13.13 3.30 13.14
CA GLN A 356 13.87 3.13 14.41
C GLN A 356 14.43 4.46 14.96
N ASN A 357 14.68 5.43 14.09
CA ASN A 357 15.22 6.73 14.48
C ASN A 357 14.16 7.82 14.61
N ASP A 358 12.93 7.60 14.16
CA ASP A 358 11.88 8.61 14.17
C ASP A 358 10.50 8.00 14.43
N VAL A 359 10.06 7.98 15.70
CA VAL A 359 8.68 7.56 16.03
C VAL A 359 7.65 8.46 15.33
N GLY A 360 8.00 9.71 15.01
CA GLY A 360 7.19 10.66 14.25
C GLY A 360 6.90 10.23 12.81
N ALA A 361 7.76 9.40 12.22
CA ALA A 361 7.54 8.80 10.91
C ALA A 361 6.39 7.78 10.93
N LEU A 362 6.09 7.18 12.09
CA LEU A 362 4.97 6.25 12.28
C LEU A 362 3.74 6.91 12.94
N LEU A 363 3.97 7.75 13.95
CA LEU A 363 2.96 8.33 14.82
C LEU A 363 3.06 9.85 14.81
N TRP A 364 1.98 10.53 14.44
CA TRP A 364 1.96 11.99 14.37
C TRP A 364 0.88 12.56 15.29
N LYS A 365 0.99 13.84 15.62
CA LYS A 365 0.03 14.54 16.46
C LYS A 365 -0.21 15.91 15.85
N GLY A 366 -1.45 16.19 15.44
CA GLY A 366 -1.82 17.52 14.96
C GLY A 366 -1.58 18.59 16.03
N LYS A 367 -1.35 19.84 15.60
CA LYS A 367 -0.99 20.97 16.48
C LYS A 367 -1.88 21.16 17.71
N ARG A 368 -3.17 20.82 17.58
CA ARG A 368 -4.18 20.89 18.66
C ARG A 368 -4.74 19.52 19.07
N GLY A 369 -4.19 18.44 18.53
CA GLY A 369 -4.62 17.08 18.84
C GLY A 369 -4.32 16.74 20.29
N ARG A 370 -5.23 16.04 20.96
CA ARG A 370 -4.95 15.46 22.30
C ARG A 370 -4.24 14.11 22.20
N PHE A 371 -4.45 13.42 21.09
CA PHE A 371 -4.01 12.04 20.86
C PHE A 371 -3.11 11.96 19.62
N TYR A 372 -2.28 10.93 19.58
CA TYR A 372 -1.51 10.60 18.38
C TYR A 372 -2.39 9.84 17.37
N HIS A 373 -2.05 10.01 16.09
CA HIS A 373 -2.61 9.32 14.95
C HIS A 373 -1.52 8.45 14.33
N VAL A 374 -1.92 7.31 13.77
CA VAL A 374 -1.01 6.41 13.07
C VAL A 374 -1.01 6.78 11.60
N LYS A 375 0.17 6.83 10.98
CA LYS A 375 0.29 6.90 9.53
C LYS A 375 0.09 5.49 8.95
N PRO A 376 -0.90 5.29 8.06
CA PRO A 376 -1.09 4.03 7.35
C PRO A 376 0.15 3.53 6.60
N ALA A 377 0.28 2.21 6.45
CA ALA A 377 1.44 1.57 5.82
C ALA A 377 1.65 2.06 4.36
N ASP A 378 0.58 2.14 3.59
CA ASP A 378 0.52 2.68 2.24
C ASP A 378 0.95 4.15 2.13
N LYS A 379 1.03 4.90 3.24
CA LYS A 379 1.66 6.23 3.29
C LYS A 379 3.10 6.17 3.77
N VAL A 380 3.37 5.39 4.83
CA VAL A 380 4.70 5.31 5.45
C VAL A 380 5.73 4.73 4.49
N LEU A 381 5.42 3.59 3.87
CA LEU A 381 6.34 2.84 3.02
C LEU A 381 6.82 3.70 1.84
N PRO A 382 5.94 4.18 0.93
CA PRO A 382 6.39 4.91 -0.24
C PRO A 382 7.01 6.26 0.13
N ARG A 383 6.49 6.97 1.15
CA ARG A 383 7.03 8.27 1.55
C ARG A 383 8.49 8.17 2.01
N VAL A 384 8.79 7.20 2.88
CA VAL A 384 10.17 7.05 3.39
C VAL A 384 11.13 6.69 2.27
N LEU A 385 10.71 5.86 1.32
CA LEU A 385 11.54 5.49 0.17
C LEU A 385 11.76 6.66 -0.79
N MET A 386 10.71 7.44 -1.10
CA MET A 386 10.84 8.63 -1.94
C MET A 386 11.69 9.72 -1.27
N GLU A 387 11.55 9.93 0.03
CA GLU A 387 12.40 10.86 0.79
C GLU A 387 13.87 10.45 0.77
N HIS A 388 14.16 9.14 0.77
CA HIS A 388 15.53 8.63 0.87
C HIS A 388 16.21 8.44 -0.50
N PHE A 389 15.48 7.96 -1.51
CA PHE A 389 16.01 7.56 -2.81
C PHE A 389 15.46 8.39 -3.99
N GLY A 390 14.53 9.32 -3.74
CA GLY A 390 13.90 10.17 -4.76
C GLY A 390 12.60 9.59 -5.35
N ASN A 391 11.90 10.37 -6.18
CA ASN A 391 10.56 10.05 -6.66
C ASN A 391 10.48 8.77 -7.51
N GLY A 392 11.55 8.39 -8.23
CA GLY A 392 11.59 7.14 -9.01
C GLY A 392 11.78 5.87 -8.18
N ALA A 393 12.01 5.98 -6.87
CA ALA A 393 12.23 4.84 -5.98
C ALA A 393 10.97 3.98 -5.77
N VAL A 394 9.80 4.54 -6.05
CA VAL A 394 8.52 3.87 -5.91
C VAL A 394 7.81 3.88 -7.25
N GLN A 395 7.32 2.72 -7.68
CA GLN A 395 6.66 2.54 -8.97
C GLN A 395 5.27 1.92 -8.81
N LEU A 396 4.36 2.31 -9.70
CA LEU A 396 3.06 1.67 -9.90
C LEU A 396 3.08 0.86 -11.19
N THR A 397 2.49 -0.33 -11.17
CA THR A 397 2.12 -1.03 -12.40
C THR A 397 0.85 -0.41 -13.00
N THR A 398 0.85 -0.14 -14.30
CA THR A 398 -0.36 0.34 -15.00
C THR A 398 -1.44 -0.73 -15.13
N MET A 399 -1.04 -1.99 -15.07
CA MET A 399 -1.90 -3.17 -15.12
C MET A 399 -1.68 -3.99 -13.84
N PRO A 400 -2.38 -3.67 -12.74
CA PRO A 400 -2.28 -4.43 -11.49
C PRO A 400 -2.50 -5.93 -11.72
N ALA A 401 -1.71 -6.74 -11.02
CA ALA A 401 -1.86 -8.20 -10.95
C ALA A 401 -2.90 -8.61 -9.91
N PHE A 402 -3.04 -7.79 -8.87
CA PHE A 402 -3.96 -8.02 -7.78
C PHE A 402 -4.92 -6.83 -7.65
N PHE A 403 -6.15 -7.15 -7.27
CA PHE A 403 -7.24 -6.22 -7.06
C PHE A 403 -7.77 -6.41 -5.65
N ARG A 404 -8.23 -5.33 -5.02
CA ARG A 404 -8.85 -5.44 -3.71
C ARG A 404 -10.24 -6.06 -3.84
N ALA A 405 -10.57 -7.02 -2.97
CA ALA A 405 -11.93 -7.54 -2.76
C ALA A 405 -12.57 -6.89 -1.52
N PRO A 406 -13.16 -5.69 -1.66
CA PRO A 406 -13.80 -4.96 -0.56
C PRO A 406 -15.04 -5.68 0.01
N MET A 407 -15.64 -6.61 -0.73
CA MET A 407 -16.79 -7.41 -0.28
C MET A 407 -16.49 -8.24 0.99
N LEU A 408 -15.20 -8.51 1.28
CA LEU A 408 -14.75 -9.14 2.53
C LEU A 408 -14.96 -8.29 3.79
N THR A 409 -15.50 -7.07 3.64
CA THR A 409 -15.81 -6.11 4.69
C THR A 409 -14.58 -5.70 5.50
N SER A 410 -14.18 -4.43 5.40
CA SER A 410 -13.06 -3.92 6.18
C SER A 410 -13.40 -3.94 7.67
N LYS A 411 -12.67 -4.73 8.47
CA LYS A 411 -12.81 -4.73 9.94
C LYS A 411 -12.49 -3.38 10.60
N ILE A 412 -11.95 -2.44 9.83
CA ILE A 412 -11.47 -1.13 10.29
C ILE A 412 -12.32 0.01 9.73
N HIS A 413 -12.81 -0.14 8.49
CA HIS A 413 -13.38 0.94 7.70
C HIS A 413 -14.57 0.46 6.83
N THR A 414 -15.56 -0.18 7.43
CA THR A 414 -16.71 -0.72 6.69
C THR A 414 -17.45 0.34 5.87
N GLN A 415 -17.48 1.59 6.34
CA GLN A 415 -18.16 2.67 5.62
C GLN A 415 -17.51 3.01 4.26
N PHE A 416 -16.27 2.60 4.02
CA PHE A 416 -15.57 2.87 2.76
C PHE A 416 -15.64 1.68 1.78
N ASP A 417 -16.16 0.53 2.20
CA ASP A 417 -16.21 -0.67 1.35
C ASP A 417 -16.97 -0.43 0.03
N PRO A 418 -18.15 0.23 0.00
CA PRO A 418 -18.84 0.51 -1.27
C PRO A 418 -18.02 1.36 -2.24
N GLU A 419 -17.31 2.37 -1.74
CA GLU A 419 -16.44 3.22 -2.57
C GLU A 419 -15.19 2.48 -3.04
N PHE A 420 -14.66 1.56 -2.23
CA PHE A 420 -13.63 0.64 -2.68
C PHE A 420 -14.15 -0.28 -3.77
N CYS A 421 -15.39 -0.80 -3.70
CA CYS A 421 -15.96 -1.63 -4.76
C CYS A 421 -16.04 -0.86 -6.08
N LYS A 422 -16.59 0.36 -6.06
CA LYS A 422 -16.69 1.22 -7.25
C LYS A 422 -15.32 1.54 -7.83
N SER A 423 -14.34 1.81 -6.97
CA SER A 423 -12.97 2.11 -7.40
C SER A 423 -12.29 0.87 -8.01
N THR A 424 -12.50 -0.31 -7.44
CA THR A 424 -11.98 -1.57 -8.00
C THR A 424 -12.64 -1.86 -9.36
N GLU A 425 -13.96 -1.72 -9.47
CA GLU A 425 -14.70 -1.89 -10.72
C GLU A 425 -14.18 -0.96 -11.82
N TYR A 426 -13.99 0.32 -11.49
CA TYR A 426 -13.37 1.28 -12.40
C TYR A 426 -11.96 0.85 -12.81
N GLN A 427 -11.12 0.43 -11.86
CA GLN A 427 -9.77 -0.03 -12.15
C GLN A 427 -9.75 -1.26 -13.07
N LEU A 428 -10.64 -2.24 -12.85
CA LEU A 428 -10.77 -3.44 -13.70
C LEU A 428 -11.08 -3.06 -15.15
N GLN A 429 -12.07 -2.18 -15.36
CA GLN A 429 -12.45 -1.69 -16.67
C GLN A 429 -11.29 -1.00 -17.38
N GLN A 430 -10.52 -0.17 -16.66
CA GLN A 430 -9.36 0.51 -17.24
C GLN A 430 -8.15 -0.42 -17.46
N CYS A 431 -8.02 -1.51 -16.70
CA CYS A 431 -6.87 -2.39 -16.73
C CYS A 431 -7.09 -3.65 -17.58
N GLY A 432 -7.48 -3.43 -18.84
CA GLY A 432 -7.68 -4.49 -19.84
C GLY A 432 -9.13 -4.89 -20.08
N ASN A 433 -10.08 -3.99 -19.77
CA ASN A 433 -11.52 -4.25 -19.89
C ASN A 433 -11.96 -5.51 -19.12
N LEU A 434 -11.37 -5.68 -17.92
CA LEU A 434 -11.74 -6.76 -17.00
C LEU A 434 -13.05 -6.43 -16.29
N ASP A 435 -13.69 -7.47 -15.79
CA ASP A 435 -14.86 -7.44 -14.94
C ASP A 435 -14.67 -8.38 -13.72
N TRP A 436 -15.57 -8.31 -12.75
CA TRP A 436 -15.53 -9.12 -11.53
C TRP A 436 -15.52 -10.63 -11.80
N LYS A 437 -16.15 -11.08 -12.90
CA LYS A 437 -16.15 -12.49 -13.32
C LYS A 437 -14.76 -12.99 -13.77
N ASP A 438 -13.85 -12.09 -14.10
CA ASP A 438 -12.49 -12.42 -14.53
C ASP A 438 -11.56 -12.61 -13.32
N LEU A 439 -12.02 -12.25 -12.12
CA LEU A 439 -11.31 -12.45 -10.87
C LEU A 439 -11.66 -13.79 -10.25
N TRP A 440 -10.69 -14.39 -9.57
CA TRP A 440 -10.97 -15.43 -8.59
C TRP A 440 -11.86 -14.82 -7.49
N LEU A 441 -12.96 -15.48 -7.15
CA LEU A 441 -13.92 -15.06 -6.11
C LEU A 441 -14.41 -16.31 -5.37
N THR A 442 -14.86 -16.17 -4.12
CA THR A 442 -15.65 -17.22 -3.45
C THR A 442 -17.09 -17.24 -3.96
N ASP A 443 -17.87 -18.26 -3.57
CA ASP A 443 -19.28 -18.34 -3.96
C ASP A 443 -20.11 -17.21 -3.36
N GLU A 444 -19.85 -16.82 -2.12
CA GLU A 444 -20.51 -15.68 -1.47
C GLU A 444 -20.12 -14.37 -2.14
N GLU A 445 -18.84 -14.21 -2.51
CA GLU A 445 -18.38 -13.03 -3.25
C GLU A 445 -19.04 -12.92 -4.63
N ARG A 446 -19.21 -14.05 -5.35
CA ARG A 446 -19.97 -14.10 -6.60
C ARG A 446 -21.41 -13.66 -6.41
N GLN A 447 -22.07 -14.07 -5.33
CA GLN A 447 -23.45 -13.67 -5.04
C GLN A 447 -23.57 -12.17 -4.75
N ILE A 448 -22.60 -11.57 -4.05
CA ILE A 448 -22.58 -10.11 -3.82
C ILE A 448 -22.41 -9.35 -5.14
N VAL A 449 -21.51 -9.81 -6.02
CA VAL A 449 -21.34 -9.23 -7.37
C VAL A 449 -22.63 -9.36 -8.18
N GLN A 450 -23.28 -10.53 -8.13
CA GLN A 450 -24.54 -10.75 -8.83
C GLN A 450 -25.64 -9.82 -8.30
N HIS A 451 -25.79 -9.69 -6.98
CA HIS A 451 -26.72 -8.74 -6.37
C HIS A 451 -26.45 -7.32 -6.90
N ARG A 452 -25.18 -6.89 -6.93
CA ARG A 452 -24.79 -5.58 -7.49
C ARG A 452 -25.20 -5.40 -8.94
N GLN A 453 -25.08 -6.44 -9.77
CA GLN A 453 -25.48 -6.40 -11.17
C GLN A 453 -27.00 -6.31 -11.33
N GLU A 454 -27.76 -6.96 -10.46
CA GLU A 454 -29.23 -7.00 -10.51
C GLU A 454 -29.88 -5.73 -9.94
N THR A 455 -29.37 -5.23 -8.80
CA THR A 455 -30.00 -4.13 -8.05
C THR A 455 -29.33 -2.78 -8.28
N GLY A 456 -28.06 -2.77 -8.73
CA GLY A 456 -27.26 -1.57 -8.79
C GLY A 456 -26.82 -1.06 -7.41
N GLU A 457 -26.84 -1.90 -6.37
CA GLU A 457 -26.38 -1.58 -5.01
C GLU A 457 -25.35 -2.59 -4.49
N TRP A 458 -24.41 -2.16 -3.65
CA TRP A 458 -23.45 -3.06 -3.02
C TRP A 458 -23.95 -3.49 -1.65
N ILE A 459 -23.99 -4.81 -1.39
CA ILE A 459 -24.28 -5.37 -0.07
C ILE A 459 -23.00 -5.89 0.61
N THR A 460 -23.05 -6.02 1.93
CA THR A 460 -21.98 -6.63 2.72
C THR A 460 -22.20 -8.13 2.84
N LEU A 461 -21.16 -8.90 3.15
CA LEU A 461 -21.29 -10.34 3.43
C LEU A 461 -22.28 -10.62 4.58
N GLY A 462 -22.34 -9.75 5.59
CA GLY A 462 -23.33 -9.86 6.66
C GLY A 462 -24.77 -9.69 6.17
N ALA A 463 -24.99 -8.70 5.30
CA ALA A 463 -26.31 -8.46 4.70
C ALA A 463 -26.76 -9.63 3.81
N LEU A 464 -25.85 -10.22 3.03
CA LEU A 464 -26.14 -11.41 2.24
C LEU A 464 -26.61 -12.58 3.12
N HIS A 465 -25.93 -12.82 4.25
CA HIS A 465 -26.32 -13.86 5.20
C HIS A 465 -27.69 -13.58 5.83
N ASP A 466 -28.01 -12.32 6.12
CA ASP A 466 -29.32 -11.92 6.65
C ASP A 466 -30.44 -12.16 5.62
N GLU A 467 -30.20 -11.87 4.33
CA GLU A 467 -31.15 -12.15 3.23
C GLU A 467 -31.44 -13.65 3.08
N HIS A 468 -30.40 -14.49 3.16
CA HIS A 468 -30.55 -15.95 3.14
C HIS A 468 -31.34 -16.48 4.34
N ALA A 469 -31.10 -15.95 5.53
CA ALA A 469 -31.81 -16.34 6.74
C ALA A 469 -33.32 -15.98 6.66
N GLN A 470 -33.65 -14.83 6.08
CA GLN A 470 -35.04 -14.40 5.86
C GLN A 470 -35.74 -15.28 4.81
N THR A 471 -35.07 -15.60 3.71
CA THR A 471 -35.62 -16.47 2.65
C THR A 471 -35.95 -17.87 3.18
N THR A 472 -35.05 -18.45 3.99
CA THR A 472 -35.25 -19.77 4.62
C THR A 472 -36.42 -19.76 5.61
N THR A 473 -36.55 -18.68 6.39
CA THR A 473 -37.66 -18.52 7.35
C THR A 473 -39.01 -18.43 6.63
N ASN A 474 -39.10 -17.65 5.56
CA ASN A 474 -40.33 -17.50 4.79
C ASN A 474 -40.76 -18.82 4.12
N GLN A 475 -39.82 -19.57 3.53
CA GLN A 475 -40.11 -20.88 2.94
C GLN A 475 -40.65 -21.88 3.99
N SER A 476 -40.09 -21.89 5.20
CA SER A 476 -40.60 -22.75 6.28
C SER A 476 -41.98 -22.34 6.79
N THR A 477 -42.33 -21.05 6.76
CA THR A 477 -43.68 -20.61 7.14
C THR A 477 -44.74 -20.92 6.08
N THR A 478 -44.39 -20.87 4.79
CA THR A 478 -45.30 -21.23 3.70
C THR A 478 -45.61 -22.73 3.73
N SER A 479 -44.59 -23.58 3.92
CA SER A 479 -44.79 -25.04 3.96
C SER A 479 -45.69 -25.49 5.12
N LYS A 480 -45.61 -24.84 6.29
CA LYS A 480 -46.47 -25.14 7.45
C LYS A 480 -47.92 -24.67 7.31
N ARG A 481 -48.23 -23.85 6.31
CA ARG A 481 -49.58 -23.34 6.07
C ARG A 481 -50.34 -24.17 5.02
N GLU A 482 -49.61 -24.98 4.25
CA GLU A 482 -50.15 -25.88 3.24
C GLU A 482 -50.39 -27.31 3.77
N GLU A 483 -49.86 -27.62 4.95
CA GLU A 483 -50.26 -28.76 5.80
C GLU A 483 -51.40 -28.36 6.75
#